data_AF-A0AA39NNE8-F1
#
_entry.id   AF-A0AA39NNE8-F1
#
_cell.length_a   1.000
_cell.length_b   1.000
_cell.length_c   1.000
_cell.angle_alpha   90.00
_cell.angle_beta   90.00
_cell.angle_gamma   90.00
#
_symmetry.space_group_name_H-M   'P 1'
#
loop_
_entity.id
_entity.type
_entity.pdbx_description
1 polymer ?
#
loop_
_entity_poly.entity_id
_entity_poly.type
_entity_poly.pdbx_seq_one_letter_code
_entity_poly.pdbx_strand_id
1 'polypeptide(L)'
;MFDLKGMKGRRSKPVATSEEDGEHKAKEDKCKTLFDGEWIDMQREKTILVDPRSKKMLREAIQRDTEFLTKGNIMDYSLLVGIGEGPERLLVVGLVDTIGSYTFAKTIESKAKQNLNLPGREKGEVTVIPPKEYEERFIKAVDRYFVRCPDRLVSLDETVDGELGTVL
;
A
#
# COMPACT_ATOMS: atom_id res chain seq x y z
N MET A 1 -10.55 5.50 4.11
CA MET A 1 -9.21 5.95 3.66
C MET A 1 -8.23 4.81 3.91
N PHE A 2 -7.20 4.64 3.08
CA PHE A 2 -6.22 3.56 3.24
C PHE A 2 -4.81 4.12 3.44
N ASP A 3 -4.03 3.48 4.31
CA ASP A 3 -2.62 3.74 4.57
C ASP A 3 -1.81 2.51 4.17
N LEU A 4 -1.14 2.59 3.01
CA LEU A 4 -0.48 1.45 2.38
C LEU A 4 1.05 1.54 2.54
N LYS A 5 1.67 0.52 3.13
CA LYS A 5 3.15 0.45 3.34
C LYS A 5 3.85 -0.62 2.50
N GLY A 6 3.09 -1.35 1.69
CA GLY A 6 3.57 -2.51 0.96
C GLY A 6 3.77 -3.75 1.83
N MET A 7 3.05 -3.85 2.95
CA MET A 7 3.11 -4.97 3.90
C MET A 7 1.76 -5.68 3.93
N LYS A 8 1.61 -6.78 3.19
CA LYS A 8 0.32 -7.47 3.01
C LYS A 8 -0.31 -7.97 4.32
N GLY A 9 0.51 -8.28 5.32
CA GLY A 9 0.06 -8.69 6.65
C GLY A 9 -0.44 -7.55 7.53
N ARG A 10 -0.22 -6.28 7.14
CA ARG A 10 -0.68 -5.10 7.89
C ARG A 10 -2.18 -4.95 7.72
N ARG A 11 -2.91 -5.10 8.83
CA ARG A 11 -4.38 -5.03 8.92
C ARG A 11 -4.80 -4.27 10.16
N SER A 12 -6.01 -3.73 10.13
CA SER A 12 -6.61 -3.05 11.26
C SER A 12 -7.02 -4.08 12.31
N LYS A 13 -6.99 -3.70 13.59
CA LYS A 13 -7.51 -4.59 14.62
C LYS A 13 -9.03 -4.74 14.44
N PRO A 14 -9.58 -5.96 14.59
CA PRO A 14 -11.03 -6.13 14.65
C PRO A 14 -11.55 -5.34 15.85
N VAL A 15 -12.58 -4.52 15.61
CA VAL A 15 -13.29 -3.82 16.67
C VAL A 15 -14.13 -4.88 17.38
N ALA A 16 -13.86 -5.10 18.67
CA ALA A 16 -14.71 -5.97 19.49
C ALA A 16 -16.09 -5.30 19.59
N THR A 17 -17.12 -5.95 19.06
CA THR A 17 -18.48 -5.42 19.09
C THR A 17 -19.11 -5.69 20.45
N SER A 18 -19.08 -4.70 21.35
CA SER A 18 -20.11 -4.56 22.38
C SER A 18 -21.38 -3.99 21.72
N GLU A 19 -22.52 -4.60 22.00
CA GLU A 19 -23.76 -4.48 21.21
C GLU A 19 -24.58 -3.19 21.41
N GLU A 20 -24.08 -2.17 22.13
CA GLU A 20 -24.95 -1.11 22.66
C GLU A 20 -24.94 0.27 21.94
N ASP A 21 -24.05 0.57 21.00
CA ASP A 21 -23.91 1.96 20.46
C ASP A 21 -24.10 2.09 18.94
N GLY A 22 -25.31 1.88 18.43
CA GLY A 22 -25.61 1.81 16.98
C GLY A 22 -25.37 3.10 16.16
N GLU A 23 -25.49 4.29 16.75
CA GLU A 23 -25.39 5.56 16.00
C GLU A 23 -23.97 6.17 16.00
N HIS A 24 -23.23 5.99 17.10
CA HIS A 24 -21.82 6.39 17.18
C HIS A 24 -20.90 5.48 16.34
N LYS A 25 -21.23 4.19 16.24
CA LYS A 25 -20.47 3.19 15.48
C LYS A 25 -20.48 3.44 13.96
N ALA A 26 -21.60 3.90 13.40
CA ALA A 26 -21.70 4.24 11.98
C ALA A 26 -20.82 5.44 11.56
N LYS A 27 -20.60 6.41 12.48
CA LYS A 27 -19.66 7.51 12.27
C LYS A 27 -18.20 7.08 12.45
N GLU A 28 -17.94 6.17 13.39
CA GLU A 28 -16.61 5.62 13.66
C GLU A 28 -16.09 4.79 12.48
N ASP A 29 -16.94 3.97 11.86
CA ASP A 29 -16.58 3.17 10.69
C ASP A 29 -16.25 4.02 9.46
N LYS A 30 -16.88 5.20 9.30
CA LYS A 30 -16.61 6.10 8.17
C LYS A 30 -15.24 6.79 8.25
N CYS A 31 -14.67 6.89 9.46
CA CYS A 31 -13.38 7.55 9.71
C CYS A 31 -12.21 6.56 9.91
N LYS A 32 -12.48 5.25 9.84
CA LYS A 32 -11.45 4.23 10.07
C LYS A 32 -10.42 4.22 8.93
N THR A 33 -9.15 4.36 9.29
CA THR A 33 -8.03 4.11 8.38
C THR A 33 -7.83 2.61 8.23
N LEU A 34 -7.87 2.15 6.99
CA LEU A 34 -7.67 0.76 6.58
C LEU A 34 -6.23 0.57 6.07
N PHE A 35 -5.73 -0.66 5.99
CA PHE A 35 -4.34 -0.93 5.61
C PHE A 35 -4.25 -1.83 4.37
N ASP A 36 -3.02 -2.26 4.06
CA ASP A 36 -2.69 -3.09 2.90
C ASP A 36 -3.59 -4.33 2.75
N GLY A 37 -3.88 -5.03 3.86
CA GLY A 37 -4.73 -6.22 3.82
C GLY A 37 -6.16 -5.93 3.38
N GLU A 38 -6.80 -4.92 3.96
CA GLU A 38 -8.15 -4.51 3.59
C GLU A 38 -8.22 -3.93 2.16
N TRP A 39 -7.16 -3.25 1.70
CA TRP A 39 -7.08 -2.81 0.31
C TRP A 39 -7.05 -3.99 -0.67
N ILE A 40 -6.26 -5.02 -0.37
CA ILE A 40 -6.18 -6.23 -1.21
C ILE A 40 -7.52 -6.94 -1.26
N ASP A 41 -8.20 -7.08 -0.11
CA ASP A 41 -9.51 -7.72 -0.05
C ASP A 41 -10.55 -6.92 -0.84
N MET A 42 -10.59 -5.59 -0.67
CA MET A 42 -11.45 -4.70 -1.45
C MET A 42 -11.19 -4.82 -2.96
N GLN A 43 -9.93 -4.86 -3.40
CA GLN A 43 -9.60 -4.98 -4.83
C GLN A 43 -10.02 -6.34 -5.43
N ARG A 44 -10.08 -7.41 -4.61
CA ARG A 44 -10.60 -8.73 -5.03
C ARG A 44 -12.11 -8.71 -5.20
N GLU A 45 -12.82 -8.03 -4.31
CA GLU A 45 -14.28 -7.90 -4.38
C GLU A 45 -14.72 -6.93 -5.47
N LYS A 46 -14.04 -5.78 -5.57
CA LYS A 46 -14.39 -4.68 -6.48
C LYS A 46 -13.13 -3.98 -6.96
N THR A 47 -12.53 -4.53 -8.02
CA THR A 47 -11.33 -3.94 -8.62
C THR A 47 -11.59 -2.54 -9.15
N ILE A 48 -10.74 -1.60 -8.73
CA ILE A 48 -10.66 -0.24 -9.25
C ILE A 48 -9.61 -0.24 -10.34
N LEU A 49 -10.07 0.08 -11.56
CA LEU A 49 -9.21 0.25 -12.72
C LEU A 49 -8.75 1.70 -12.81
N VAL A 50 -7.46 1.88 -13.07
CA VAL A 50 -6.83 3.19 -13.26
C VAL A 50 -6.48 3.35 -14.74
N ASP A 51 -6.72 4.53 -15.27
CA ASP A 51 -6.28 4.88 -16.62
C ASP A 51 -4.77 4.59 -16.82
N PRO A 52 -4.34 4.00 -17.95
CA PRO A 52 -2.94 3.63 -18.18
C PRO A 52 -1.96 4.81 -18.04
N ARG A 53 -2.32 6.00 -18.53
CA ARG A 53 -1.51 7.21 -18.43
C ARG A 53 -1.41 7.67 -16.97
N SER A 54 -2.53 7.67 -16.26
CA SER A 54 -2.55 7.99 -14.82
C SER A 54 -1.72 7.01 -14.00
N LYS A 55 -1.79 5.70 -14.28
CA LYS A 55 -0.95 4.69 -13.62
C LYS A 55 0.54 4.93 -13.90
N LYS A 56 0.91 5.24 -15.15
CA LYS A 56 2.29 5.56 -15.52
C LYS A 56 2.81 6.78 -14.76
N MET A 57 2.04 7.88 -14.75
CA MET A 57 2.39 9.09 -14.01
C MET A 57 2.57 8.83 -12.51
N LEU A 58 1.64 8.09 -11.90
CA LEU A 58 1.73 7.71 -10.49
C LEU A 58 3.00 6.91 -10.20
N ARG A 59 3.29 5.89 -11.02
CA ARG A 59 4.49 5.06 -10.86
C ARG A 59 5.76 5.90 -10.93
N GLU A 60 5.88 6.78 -11.92
CA GLU A 60 7.06 7.63 -12.07
C GLU A 60 7.21 8.64 -10.93
N ALA A 61 6.09 9.22 -10.45
CA ALA A 61 6.10 10.10 -9.29
C ALA A 61 6.57 9.38 -8.02
N ILE A 62 5.99 8.21 -7.73
CA ILE A 62 6.38 7.40 -6.57
C ILE A 62 7.85 7.00 -6.67
N GLN A 63 8.34 6.56 -7.83
CA GLN A 63 9.75 6.20 -8.01
C GLN A 63 10.69 7.37 -7.69
N ARG A 64 10.40 8.58 -8.18
CA ARG A 64 11.21 9.76 -7.91
C ARG A 64 11.20 10.15 -6.43
N ASP A 65 10.01 10.16 -5.82
CA ASP A 65 9.85 10.53 -4.43
C ASP A 65 10.53 9.51 -3.49
N THR A 66 10.36 8.21 -3.75
CA THR A 66 11.00 7.18 -2.93
C THR A 66 12.51 7.15 -3.11
N GLU A 67 13.04 7.45 -4.30
CA GLU A 67 14.48 7.57 -4.51
C GLU A 67 15.05 8.71 -3.65
N PHE A 68 14.36 9.85 -3.58
CA PHE A 68 14.72 10.96 -2.70
C PHE A 68 14.69 10.54 -1.21
N LEU A 69 13.64 9.85 -0.77
CA LEU A 69 13.53 9.38 0.61
C LEU A 69 14.62 8.38 0.97
N THR A 70 14.94 7.43 0.08
CA THR A 70 16.04 6.47 0.25
C THR A 70 17.39 7.19 0.40
N LYS A 71 17.67 8.21 -0.43
CA LYS A 71 18.88 9.05 -0.31
C LYS A 71 18.97 9.77 1.03
N GLY A 72 17.83 10.20 1.57
CA GLY A 72 17.70 10.75 2.92
C GLY A 72 17.77 9.72 4.05
N ASN A 73 17.98 8.44 3.72
CA ASN A 73 17.92 7.31 4.65
C ASN A 73 16.58 7.29 5.40
N ILE A 74 15.48 7.64 4.73
CA ILE A 74 14.12 7.67 5.28
C ILE A 74 13.40 6.39 4.87
N MET A 75 12.69 5.79 5.81
CA MET A 75 11.86 4.61 5.60
C MET A 75 10.56 4.76 6.39
N ASP A 76 9.67 3.78 6.25
CA ASP A 76 8.41 3.72 7.02
C ASP A 76 7.35 4.76 6.62
N TYR A 77 7.55 5.41 5.48
CA TYR A 77 6.54 6.22 4.78
C TYR A 77 5.40 5.37 4.24
N SER A 78 4.25 5.97 3.97
CA SER A 78 3.12 5.26 3.38
C SER A 78 2.43 6.02 2.28
N LEU A 79 1.71 5.30 1.42
CA LEU A 79 0.80 5.90 0.44
C LEU A 79 -0.58 6.00 1.07
N LEU A 80 -1.02 7.22 1.33
CA LEU A 80 -2.40 7.51 1.69
C LEU A 80 -3.26 7.44 0.43
N VAL A 81 -4.37 6.69 0.50
CA VAL A 81 -5.29 6.50 -0.63
C VAL A 81 -6.73 6.81 -0.20
N GLY A 82 -7.35 7.72 -0.93
CA GLY A 82 -8.76 8.07 -0.85
C GLY A 82 -9.50 7.67 -2.12
N ILE A 83 -10.72 7.16 -1.97
CA ILE A 83 -11.63 6.88 -3.08
C ILE A 83 -12.81 7.84 -2.93
N GLY A 84 -13.04 8.68 -3.93
CA GLY A 84 -14.19 9.60 -3.95
C GLY A 84 -15.51 8.85 -4.13
N GLU A 85 -16.54 9.31 -3.42
CA GLU A 85 -17.92 8.79 -3.51
C GLU A 85 -18.78 9.51 -4.58
N GLY A 86 -18.19 10.47 -5.31
CA GLY A 86 -18.87 11.25 -6.33
C GLY A 86 -19.22 10.47 -7.60
N PRO A 87 -20.02 11.07 -8.51
CA PRO A 87 -20.36 10.48 -9.81
C PRO A 87 -19.12 10.19 -10.64
N GLU A 88 -18.08 11.00 -10.49
CA GLU A 88 -16.72 10.68 -10.94
C GLU A 88 -15.96 10.02 -9.79
N ARG A 89 -15.67 8.74 -9.94
CA ARG A 89 -14.95 7.97 -8.92
C ARG A 89 -13.46 8.31 -8.96
N LEU A 90 -13.08 9.39 -8.31
CA LEU A 90 -11.70 9.87 -8.25
C LEU A 90 -10.87 9.05 -7.26
N LEU A 91 -9.65 8.71 -7.67
CA LEU A 91 -8.64 8.14 -6.80
C LEU A 91 -7.67 9.25 -6.39
N VAL A 92 -7.60 9.55 -5.10
CA VAL A 92 -6.67 10.54 -4.54
C VAL A 92 -5.58 9.79 -3.80
N VAL A 93 -4.32 10.11 -4.09
CA VAL A 93 -3.16 9.47 -3.46
C VAL A 93 -2.11 10.48 -3.04
N GLY A 94 -1.36 10.19 -1.98
CA GLY A 94 -0.25 11.01 -1.54
C GLY A 94 0.69 10.28 -0.58
N LEU A 95 1.99 10.55 -0.66
CA LEU A 95 2.96 10.04 0.30
C LEU A 95 2.84 10.80 1.62
N VAL A 96 2.85 10.05 2.73
CA VAL A 96 2.82 10.57 4.10
C VAL A 96 3.92 9.92 4.93
N ASP A 97 4.12 10.40 6.16
CA ASP A 97 5.15 9.92 7.08
C ASP A 97 6.58 9.99 6.49
N THR A 98 6.87 11.03 5.71
CA THR A 98 8.15 11.25 5.03
C THR A 98 9.21 11.93 5.90
N ILE A 99 8.94 12.13 7.20
CA ILE A 99 9.85 12.77 8.16
C ILE A 99 10.30 11.73 9.17
N GLY A 100 11.63 11.57 9.31
CA GLY A 100 12.23 10.67 10.29
C GLY A 100 13.18 9.68 9.64
N SER A 101 14.48 9.88 9.86
CA SER A 101 15.51 9.02 9.30
C SER A 101 15.57 7.66 10.00
N TYR A 102 15.98 6.65 9.25
CA TYR A 102 16.39 5.35 9.75
C TYR A 102 17.65 5.48 10.60
N THR A 103 17.48 5.75 11.88
CA THR A 103 18.56 5.56 12.85
C THR A 103 18.65 4.08 13.20
N PHE A 104 19.87 3.53 13.28
CA PHE A 104 20.16 2.18 13.79
C PHE A 104 19.45 1.85 15.13
N ALA A 105 18.99 2.87 15.87
CA ALA A 105 18.09 2.74 17.01
C ALA A 105 16.82 1.91 16.73
N LYS A 106 16.14 2.09 15.58
CA LYS A 106 14.96 1.28 15.22
C LYS A 106 15.31 -0.20 15.06
N THR A 107 16.52 -0.49 14.58
CA THR A 107 17.06 -1.84 14.43
C THR A 107 17.39 -2.47 15.78
N ILE A 108 17.94 -1.68 16.71
CA ILE A 108 18.18 -2.14 18.09
C ILE A 108 16.85 -2.44 18.79
N GLU A 109 15.85 -1.56 18.68
CA GLU A 109 14.52 -1.84 19.23
C GLU A 109 13.89 -3.10 18.62
N SER A 110 13.99 -3.27 17.30
CA SER A 110 13.47 -4.46 16.62
C SER A 110 14.17 -5.73 17.09
N LYS A 111 15.51 -5.72 17.20
CA LYS A 111 16.28 -6.87 17.71
C LYS A 111 16.03 -7.12 19.20
N ALA A 112 15.86 -6.07 20.00
CA ALA A 112 15.50 -6.20 21.42
C ALA A 112 14.11 -6.83 21.58
N LYS A 113 13.11 -6.37 20.81
CA LYS A 113 11.75 -6.94 20.78
C LYS A 113 11.73 -8.39 20.28
N GLN A 114 12.64 -8.76 19.37
CA GLN A 114 12.82 -10.14 18.91
C GLN A 114 13.51 -11.03 19.96
N ASN A 115 14.48 -10.51 20.71
CA ASN A 115 15.20 -11.26 21.74
C ASN A 115 14.36 -11.46 23.02
N LEU A 116 13.36 -10.60 23.27
CA LEU A 116 12.28 -10.87 24.23
C LEU A 116 11.26 -11.85 23.63
N ASN A 117 11.65 -13.13 23.52
CA ASN A 117 10.78 -14.23 23.11
C ASN A 117 9.58 -14.39 24.06
N LEU A 118 8.46 -13.73 23.75
CA LEU A 118 7.15 -14.04 24.33
C LEU A 118 6.55 -15.24 23.56
N PRO A 119 6.21 -16.36 24.22
CA PRO A 119 5.63 -17.52 23.55
C PRO A 119 4.26 -17.16 22.97
N GLY A 120 4.06 -17.43 21.68
CA GLY A 120 2.76 -17.29 20.99
C GLY A 120 2.64 -16.17 19.96
N ARG A 121 3.70 -15.37 19.72
CA ARG A 121 3.70 -14.39 18.63
C ARG A 121 4.30 -15.02 17.37
N GLU A 122 3.49 -15.21 16.33
CA GLU A 122 3.97 -15.63 15.01
C GLU A 122 5.16 -14.77 14.59
N LYS A 123 6.13 -15.40 13.92
CA LYS A 123 7.39 -14.86 13.42
C LYS A 123 7.09 -13.66 12.50
N GLY A 124 6.82 -12.51 13.11
CA GLY A 124 6.36 -11.31 12.43
C GLY A 124 7.38 -10.92 11.38
N GLU A 125 6.88 -10.74 10.15
CA GLU A 125 7.61 -10.20 9.01
C GLU A 125 8.55 -9.09 9.52
N VAL A 126 9.86 -9.22 9.29
CA VAL A 126 10.85 -8.27 9.81
C VAL A 126 10.44 -6.87 9.37
N THR A 127 9.91 -6.07 10.30
CA THR A 127 9.26 -4.79 10.01
C THR A 127 10.26 -3.71 9.64
N VAL A 128 11.52 -3.90 10.04
CA VAL A 128 12.60 -2.93 9.86
C VAL A 128 13.61 -3.50 8.86
N ILE A 129 13.51 -3.04 7.62
CA ILE A 129 14.45 -3.33 6.53
C ILE A 129 15.20 -2.06 6.11
N PRO A 130 16.42 -2.17 5.56
CA PRO A 130 17.17 -1.02 5.04
C PRO A 130 16.33 -0.18 4.07
N PRO A 131 16.53 1.16 4.00
CA PRO A 131 15.71 2.04 3.16
C PRO A 131 15.62 1.62 1.70
N LYS A 132 16.71 1.10 1.11
CA LYS A 132 16.70 0.63 -0.27
C LYS A 132 15.77 -0.57 -0.49
N GLU A 133 15.83 -1.54 0.43
CA GLU A 133 14.93 -2.70 0.40
C GLU A 133 13.48 -2.28 0.67
N TYR A 134 13.27 -1.30 1.54
CA TYR A 134 11.97 -0.70 1.80
C TYR A 134 11.37 -0.08 0.54
N GLU A 135 12.15 0.75 -0.17
CA GLU A 135 11.77 1.38 -1.43
C GLU A 135 11.34 0.34 -2.47
N GLU A 136 12.17 -0.68 -2.70
CA GLU A 136 11.88 -1.71 -3.71
C GLU A 136 10.60 -2.47 -3.39
N ARG A 137 10.41 -2.85 -2.12
CA ARG A 137 9.18 -3.49 -1.65
C ARG A 137 7.97 -2.58 -1.87
N PHE A 138 8.10 -1.31 -1.49
CA PHE A 138 7.03 -0.33 -1.58
C PHE A 138 6.60 -0.07 -3.02
N ILE A 139 7.54 0.24 -3.93
CA ILE A 139 7.27 0.45 -5.36
C ILE A 139 6.58 -0.79 -5.95
N LYS A 140 7.09 -1.98 -5.67
CA LYS A 140 6.54 -3.24 -6.19
C LYS A 140 5.13 -3.51 -5.65
N ALA A 141 4.82 -3.08 -4.44
CA ALA A 141 3.48 -3.20 -3.87
C ALA A 141 2.51 -2.20 -4.51
N VAL A 142 2.89 -0.93 -4.60
CA VAL A 142 2.10 0.14 -5.22
C VAL A 142 1.73 -0.21 -6.67
N ASP A 143 2.68 -0.72 -7.46
CA ASP A 143 2.42 -1.11 -8.86
C ASP A 143 1.37 -2.23 -8.99
N ARG A 144 1.28 -3.13 -8.00
CA ARG A 144 0.25 -4.19 -7.95
C ARG A 144 -1.08 -3.69 -7.40
N TYR A 145 -1.08 -2.70 -6.51
CA TYR A 145 -2.29 -2.17 -5.88
C TYR A 145 -3.21 -1.48 -6.88
N PHE A 146 -2.65 -0.81 -7.89
CA PHE A 146 -3.40 -0.10 -8.91
C PHE A 146 -3.39 -0.87 -10.23
N VAL A 147 -4.52 -1.47 -10.58
CA VAL A 147 -4.68 -2.24 -11.82
C VAL A 147 -4.96 -1.27 -12.97
N ARG A 148 -4.25 -1.38 -14.09
CA ARG A 148 -4.54 -0.56 -15.28
C ARG A 148 -5.79 -1.04 -15.97
N CYS A 149 -6.60 -0.12 -16.49
CA CYS A 149 -7.66 -0.45 -17.42
C CYS A 149 -7.06 -1.04 -18.71
N PRO A 150 -7.67 -2.06 -19.34
CA PRO A 150 -7.32 -2.46 -20.70
C PRO A 150 -7.56 -1.27 -21.65
N ASP A 151 -6.55 -0.89 -22.42
CA ASP A 151 -6.67 0.23 -23.34
C ASP A 151 -7.51 -0.18 -24.56
N ARG A 152 -8.43 0.67 -25.02
CA ARG A 152 -9.21 0.43 -26.27
C ARG A 152 -8.39 0.72 -27.53
N LEU A 153 -7.15 1.17 -27.36
CA LEU A 153 -6.17 1.43 -28.42
C LEU A 153 -5.08 0.35 -28.51
N VAL A 154 -5.41 -0.90 -28.20
CA VAL A 154 -4.77 -2.00 -28.94
C VAL A 154 -5.42 -2.00 -30.33
N SER A 155 -5.14 -0.97 -31.12
CA SER A 155 -5.25 -1.09 -32.57
C SER A 155 -4.40 -2.27 -32.97
N LEU A 156 -4.99 -3.17 -33.75
CA LEU A 156 -4.30 -4.24 -34.49
C LEU A 156 -3.17 -3.63 -35.33
N ASP A 157 -2.02 -3.36 -34.72
CA ASP A 157 -0.79 -3.04 -35.45
C ASP A 157 0.50 -3.30 -34.67
N GLU A 158 0.44 -3.96 -33.50
CA GLU A 158 1.64 -4.50 -32.85
C GLU A 158 1.56 -6.02 -32.79
N THR A 159 1.49 -6.65 -33.97
CA THR A 159 2.01 -8.00 -34.18
C THR A 159 3.45 -7.91 -34.68
N VAL A 160 4.40 -7.47 -33.86
CA VAL A 160 5.80 -7.88 -33.99
C VAL A 160 6.44 -7.86 -32.61
N ASP A 161 6.92 -9.04 -32.19
CA ASP A 161 7.81 -9.35 -31.06
C ASP A 161 7.21 -9.60 -29.66
N GLY A 162 6.79 -10.86 -29.47
CA GLY A 162 7.42 -11.73 -28.48
C GLY A 162 7.04 -11.59 -27.00
N GLU A 163 5.94 -12.24 -26.60
CA GLU A 163 5.85 -13.27 -25.53
C GLU A 163 4.41 -13.35 -25.00
N LEU A 164 3.77 -14.48 -25.30
CA LEU A 164 2.44 -14.83 -24.81
C LEU A 164 2.51 -15.24 -23.33
N GLY A 165 2.14 -14.31 -22.45
CA GLY A 165 1.83 -14.60 -21.05
C GLY A 165 0.35 -14.90 -20.87
N THR A 166 0.02 -16.19 -20.83
CA THR A 166 -1.30 -16.79 -20.60
C THR A 166 -2.08 -16.15 -19.45
N VAL A 167 -3.33 -15.77 -19.74
CA VAL A 167 -4.38 -15.46 -18.77
C VAL A 167 -4.98 -16.78 -18.27
N LEU A 168 -4.81 -17.07 -16.98
CA LEU A 168 -5.77 -17.76 -16.12
C LEU A 168 -5.72 -17.11 -14.73
#